data_AF-A0A8X6M6H6-F1
#
_entry.id   AF-A0A8X6M6H6-F1
#
_cell.length_a   1.000
_cell.length_b   1.000
_cell.length_c   1.000
_cell.angle_alpha   90.00
_cell.angle_beta   90.00
_cell.angle_gamma   90.00
#
_symmetry.space_group_name_H-M   'P 1'
#
loop_
_entity.id
_entity.type
_entity.pdbx_description
1 polymer ?
#
loop_
_entity_poly.entity_id
_entity_poly.type
_entity_poly.pdbx_seq_one_letter_code
_entity_poly.pdbx_strand_id
1 'polypeptide(L)'
;MKQSGVNHILCQNNSEWSSQPICVKTLCPCCKMESKENCSTKCIAEFCQVACKNGGNVIGKNIMRYLEGFQWTEQPLCACDEPNFPESRLLLDNCNFIPRM
;
A
#
# COMPACT_ATOMS: atom_id res chain seq x y z
N MET A 1 -4.90 -5.64 -6.95
CA MET A 1 -5.98 -5.81 -7.95
C MET A 1 -6.70 -7.08 -7.59
N LYS A 2 -8.03 -7.11 -7.63
CA LYS A 2 -8.86 -8.28 -7.33
C LYS A 2 -9.78 -8.55 -8.51
N GLN A 3 -9.91 -9.81 -8.90
CA GLN A 3 -10.87 -10.22 -9.91
C GLN A 3 -12.27 -10.18 -9.31
N SER A 4 -13.21 -9.55 -10.02
CA SER A 4 -14.63 -9.51 -9.67
C SER A 4 -15.44 -10.08 -10.82
N GLY A 5 -16.35 -11.00 -10.51
CA GLY A 5 -17.14 -11.74 -11.51
C GLY A 5 -16.75 -13.22 -11.59
N VAL A 6 -17.23 -13.88 -12.64
CA VAL A 6 -17.06 -15.31 -12.87
C VAL A 6 -15.63 -15.58 -13.35
N ASN A 7 -14.93 -16.53 -12.72
CA ASN A 7 -13.51 -16.81 -13.00
C ASN A 7 -13.25 -17.57 -14.31
N HIS A 8 -14.29 -17.86 -15.08
CA HIS A 8 -14.22 -18.60 -16.33
C HIS A 8 -15.16 -17.95 -17.36
N ILE A 9 -14.75 -18.01 -18.63
CA ILE A 9 -15.59 -17.62 -19.76
C ILE A 9 -16.19 -18.86 -20.40
N LEU A 10 -17.48 -18.80 -20.73
CA LEU A 10 -18.21 -19.89 -21.38
C LEU A 10 -18.60 -19.48 -22.80
N CYS A 11 -18.52 -20.42 -23.73
CA CYS A 11 -19.18 -20.29 -25.02
C CYS A 11 -20.68 -20.55 -24.84
N GLN A 12 -21.52 -19.61 -25.23
CA GLN A 12 -22.97 -19.67 -25.06
C GLN A 12 -23.67 -20.19 -26.33
N ASN A 13 -24.93 -20.63 -26.19
CA ASN A 13 -25.71 -21.20 -27.29
C ASN A 13 -25.98 -20.22 -28.44
N ASN A 14 -25.89 -18.91 -28.19
CA ASN A 14 -26.01 -17.87 -29.22
C ASN A 14 -24.70 -17.62 -29.99
N SER A 15 -23.69 -18.49 -29.84
CA SER A 15 -22.35 -18.32 -30.41
C SER A 15 -21.60 -17.09 -29.87
N GLU A 16 -21.99 -16.57 -28.71
CA GLU A 16 -21.29 -15.48 -28.02
C GLU A 16 -20.52 -16.00 -26.80
N TRP A 17 -19.49 -15.27 -26.40
CA TRP A 17 -18.76 -15.54 -25.16
C TRP A 17 -19.46 -14.89 -23.97
N SER A 18 -19.47 -15.56 -22.81
CA SER A 18 -19.91 -14.95 -21.56
C SER A 18 -19.04 -13.73 -21.20
N SER A 19 -19.55 -12.88 -20.32
CA SER A 19 -18.82 -11.71 -19.86
C SER A 19 -17.46 -12.08 -19.28
N GLN A 20 -16.45 -11.30 -19.66
CA GLN A 20 -15.12 -11.45 -19.10
C GLN A 20 -15.10 -10.97 -17.65
N PRO A 21 -14.28 -11.61 -16.79
CA PRO A 21 -14.09 -11.13 -15.44
C PRO A 21 -13.48 -9.73 -15.45
N ILE A 22 -13.98 -8.87 -14.56
CA ILE A 22 -13.51 -7.51 -14.45
C ILE A 22 -12.39 -7.46 -13.42
N CYS A 23 -11.25 -6.91 -13.81
CA CYS A 23 -10.17 -6.60 -12.88
C CYS A 23 -10.53 -5.32 -12.11
N VAL A 24 -10.87 -5.46 -10.83
CA VAL A 24 -11.10 -4.32 -9.96
C VAL A 24 -9.77 -3.94 -9.33
N LYS A 25 -9.37 -2.68 -9.49
CA LYS A 25 -8.21 -2.15 -8.80
C LYS A 25 -8.53 -2.07 -7.31
N THR A 26 -7.99 -3.00 -6.54
CA THR A 26 -7.92 -2.84 -5.08
C THR A 26 -7.10 -1.59 -4.83
N LEU A 27 -7.77 -0.52 -4.47
CA LEU A 27 -7.12 0.66 -3.94
C LEU A 27 -6.60 0.24 -2.58
N CYS A 28 -5.29 0.33 -2.42
CA CYS A 28 -4.72 0.24 -1.09
C CYS A 28 -5.32 1.38 -0.25
N PRO A 29 -5.78 1.12 0.98
CA PRO A 29 -6.18 2.19 1.88
C PRO A 29 -5.06 3.21 1.90
N CYS A 30 -5.37 4.47 1.58
CA CYS A 30 -4.40 5.55 1.42
C CYS A 30 -3.32 5.46 2.50
N CYS A 31 -2.06 5.47 2.05
CA CYS A 31 -0.82 5.24 2.79
C CYS A 31 -0.54 6.36 3.81
N LYS A 32 -1.50 6.61 4.69
CA LYS A 32 -1.41 7.63 5.74
C LYS A 32 -0.50 7.10 6.83
N MET A 33 0.42 7.93 7.27
CA MET A 33 1.23 7.64 8.44
C MET A 33 0.46 7.93 9.73
N GLU A 34 0.89 7.26 10.79
CA GLU A 34 0.56 7.57 12.17
C GLU A 34 1.81 7.59 13.03
N SER A 35 1.80 8.47 14.03
CA SER A 35 2.83 8.48 15.06
C SER A 35 2.57 7.34 16.04
N LYS A 36 3.59 6.52 16.29
CA LYS A 36 3.52 5.47 17.33
C LYS A 36 3.57 6.05 18.75
N GLU A 37 4.01 7.30 18.86
CA GLU A 37 4.16 8.04 20.11
C GLU A 37 3.61 9.47 19.97
N ASN A 38 3.54 10.21 21.07
CA ASN A 38 3.18 11.62 21.01
C ASN A 38 4.39 12.45 20.54
N CYS A 39 4.42 12.77 19.25
CA CYS A 39 5.52 13.54 18.67
C CYS A 39 5.38 15.05 18.86
N SER A 40 4.24 15.53 19.37
CA SER A 40 3.99 16.97 19.56
C SER A 40 4.82 17.58 20.69
N THR A 41 5.37 16.74 21.58
CA THR A 41 6.15 17.16 22.75
C THR A 41 7.65 16.96 22.55
N LYS A 42 8.11 16.66 21.33
CA LYS A 42 9.52 16.39 21.04
C LYS A 42 10.33 17.68 20.88
N CYS A 43 11.55 17.63 21.37
CA CYS A 43 12.52 18.73 21.30
C CYS A 43 13.34 18.68 20.00
N ILE A 44 14.05 19.78 19.70
CA ILE A 44 14.94 19.85 18.54
C ILE A 44 15.99 18.72 18.61
N ALA A 45 16.29 18.15 17.45
CA ALA A 45 17.15 16.99 17.25
C ALA A 45 16.61 15.65 17.80
N GLU A 46 15.45 15.63 18.43
CA GLU A 46 14.81 14.38 18.84
C GLU A 46 14.15 13.64 17.67
N PHE A 47 13.88 12.35 17.90
CA PHE A 47 13.25 11.48 16.93
C PHE A 47 11.81 11.14 17.34
N CYS A 48 10.96 11.02 16.34
CA CYS A 48 9.58 10.58 16.42
C CYS A 48 9.43 9.28 15.63
N GLN A 49 8.95 8.23 16.28
CA GLN A 49 8.67 6.97 15.62
C GLN A 49 7.29 6.97 14.96
N VAL A 50 7.25 6.48 13.71
CA VAL A 50 6.06 6.49 12.86
C VAL A 50 5.79 5.11 12.28
N ALA A 51 4.55 4.88 11.88
CA ALA A 51 4.08 3.66 11.24
C ALA A 51 3.11 4.00 10.11
N CYS A 52 2.90 3.05 9.20
CA CYS A 52 1.83 3.15 8.23
C CYS A 52 0.52 2.69 8.86
N LYS A 53 -0.55 3.48 8.67
CA LYS A 53 -1.90 3.07 9.08
C LYS A 53 -2.32 1.81 8.35
N ASN A 54 -3.23 1.05 8.97
CA ASN A 54 -3.83 -0.15 8.40
C ASN A 54 -2.83 -1.28 8.08
N GLY A 55 -1.70 -1.34 8.80
CA GLY A 55 -0.74 -2.43 8.69
C GLY A 55 0.19 -2.35 7.48
N GLY A 56 0.29 -1.19 6.81
CA GLY A 56 1.26 -1.02 5.72
C GLY A 56 2.72 -1.12 6.17
N ASN A 57 3.61 -1.31 5.20
CA ASN A 57 5.06 -1.40 5.42
C ASN A 57 5.72 -0.04 5.22
N VAL A 58 6.61 0.34 6.13
CA VAL A 58 7.42 1.56 5.99
C VAL A 58 8.59 1.27 5.04
N ILE A 59 8.76 2.10 4.02
CA ILE A 59 9.93 2.08 3.13
C ILE A 59 11.03 2.95 3.76
N GLY A 60 12.16 2.33 4.10
CA GLY A 60 13.29 3.04 4.72
C GLY A 60 13.16 3.16 6.24
N LYS A 61 13.52 4.32 6.80
CA LYS A 61 13.56 4.53 8.26
C LYS A 61 12.19 4.95 8.78
N ASN A 62 11.70 4.28 9.83
CA ASN A 62 10.44 4.58 10.50
C ASN A 62 10.55 5.71 11.55
N ILE A 63 11.46 6.65 11.33
CA ILE A 63 11.72 7.75 12.25
C ILE A 63 11.77 9.07 11.48
N MET A 64 11.20 10.10 12.09
CA MET A 64 11.37 11.49 11.68
C MET A 64 12.20 12.22 12.72
N ARG A 65 13.05 13.16 12.32
CA ARG A 65 13.82 14.00 13.23
C ARG A 65 13.20 15.40 13.29
N TYR A 66 13.13 15.98 14.47
CA TYR A 66 12.72 17.37 14.64
C TYR A 66 13.91 18.31 14.37
N LEU A 67 13.74 19.22 13.41
CA LEU A 67 14.78 20.11 12.92
C LEU A 67 14.68 21.51 13.55
N GLU A 68 15.81 22.21 13.55
CA GLU A 68 15.83 23.66 13.80
C GLU A 68 14.98 24.35 12.73
N GLY A 69 14.03 25.18 13.15
CA GLY A 69 12.99 25.74 12.27
C GLY A 69 11.58 25.20 12.54
N PHE A 70 11.40 24.40 13.60
CA PHE A 70 10.10 23.86 14.03
C PHE A 70 9.44 22.91 13.00
N GLN A 71 10.26 22.22 12.22
CA GLN A 71 9.82 21.29 11.16
C GLN A 71 10.35 19.88 11.40
N TRP A 72 9.63 18.89 10.91
CA TRP A 72 10.11 17.51 10.86
C TRP A 72 10.89 17.27 9.57
N THR A 73 11.83 16.32 9.58
CA THR A 73 12.40 15.76 8.34
C THR A 73 11.31 15.15 7.47
N GLU A 74 11.65 14.87 6.20
CA GLU A 74 10.75 14.17 5.28
C GLU A 74 10.16 12.90 5.90
N GLN A 75 8.86 12.73 5.67
CA GLN A 75 8.10 11.57 6.10
C GLN A 75 8.51 10.34 5.29
N PRO A 76 8.79 9.19 5.93
CA PRO A 76 9.03 7.96 5.20
C PRO A 76 7.82 7.55 4.37
N LEU A 77 8.10 6.85 3.27
CA LEU A 77 7.05 6.38 2.39
C LEU A 77 6.41 5.11 2.94
N CYS A 78 5.12 4.97 2.67
CA CYS A 78 4.35 3.80 3.05
C CYS A 78 4.02 2.94 1.83
N ALA A 79 4.30 1.66 1.93
CA ALA A 79 3.94 0.62 0.98
C ALA A 79 2.84 -0.27 1.53
N CYS A 80 2.10 -0.87 0.62
CA CYS A 80 1.08 -1.84 0.96
C CYS A 80 1.71 -3.23 1.12
N ASP A 81 1.03 -4.10 1.83
CA ASP A 81 1.39 -5.51 1.85
C ASP A 81 1.29 -6.12 0.46
N GLU A 82 2.09 -7.17 0.25
CA GLU A 82 2.08 -7.93 -0.98
C GLU A 82 0.67 -8.49 -1.24
N PRO A 83 0.11 -8.31 -2.45
CA PRO A 83 -1.19 -8.88 -2.72
C PRO A 83 -1.07 -10.40 -2.75
N ASN A 84 -1.84 -11.09 -1.91
CA ASN A 84 -1.90 -12.54 -1.92
C ASN A 84 -2.58 -13.02 -3.22
N PHE A 85 -1.80 -13.63 -4.11
CA PHE A 85 -2.28 -14.25 -5.34
C PHE A 85 -2.13 -15.77 -5.26
N PRO A 86 -3.06 -16.54 -5.86
CA PRO A 86 -2.90 -17.99 -5.98
C PRO A 86 -1.63 -18.31 -6.78
N GLU A 87 -0.91 -19.36 -6.35
CA GLU A 87 0.43 -19.78 -6.84
C GLU A 87 0.55 -19.93 -8.37
N SER A 88 -0.57 -20.08 -9.08
CA SER A 88 -0.61 -20.17 -10.54
C SER A 88 -0.38 -18.85 -11.28
N ARG A 89 -0.19 -17.73 -10.57
CA ARG A 89 0.07 -16.42 -11.16
C ARG A 89 1.48 -15.94 -10.82
N LEU A 90 2.30 -15.76 -11.85
CA LEU A 90 3.58 -15.09 -11.73
C LEU A 90 3.35 -13.58 -11.64
N LEU A 91 3.94 -12.95 -10.63
CA LEU A 91 4.08 -11.51 -10.60
C LEU A 91 5.03 -11.10 -11.73
N LEU A 92 4.60 -10.14 -12.55
CA LEU A 92 5.45 -9.53 -13.58
C LEU A 92 6.61 -8.74 -12.96
N ASP A 93 6.38 -8.21 -11.76
CA ASP A 93 7.35 -7.39 -11.04
C ASP A 93 7.16 -7.53 -9.53
N ASN A 94 8.22 -7.19 -8.78
CA ASN A 94 8.17 -7.10 -7.34
C ASN A 94 7.24 -5.95 -6.92
N CYS A 95 6.07 -6.30 -6.40
CA CYS A 95 5.10 -5.32 -5.91
C CYS A 95 5.43 -4.85 -4.48
N ASN A 96 6.48 -5.39 -3.85
CA ASN A 96 6.93 -4.95 -2.53
C ASN A 96 7.56 -3.56 -2.63
N PHE A 97 7.20 -2.70 -1.66
CA PHE A 97 7.77 -1.35 -1.53
C PHE A 97 7.46 -0.38 -2.66
N ILE A 98 6.36 -0.55 -3.40
CA ILE A 98 5.90 0.48 -4.35
C ILE A 98 5.17 1.58 -3.56
N PRO A 99 5.76 2.78 -3.40
CA PRO A 99 5.07 3.89 -2.75
C PRO A 99 3.92 4.36 -3.64
N ARG A 100 2.75 4.61 -3.05
CA ARG A 100 1.65 5.31 -3.73
C ARG A 100 1.44 6.66 -3.08
N MET A 101 1.92 7.70 -3.78
CA MET A 101 1.71 9.11 -3.46
C MET A 101 0.26 9.53 -3.74
#